data_AF-A0A953R5E2-F1
#
_entry.id   AF-A0A953R5E2-F1
#
_cell.length_a   1.000
_cell.length_b   1.000
_cell.length_c   1.000
_cell.angle_alpha   90.00
_cell.angle_beta   90.00
_cell.angle_gamma   90.00
#
_symmetry.space_group_name_H-M   'P 1'
#
loop_
_entity.id
_entity.type
_entity.pdbx_description
1 polymer ?
#
loop_
_entity_poly.entity_id
_entity_poly.type
_entity_poly.pdbx_seq_one_letter_code
_entity_poly.pdbx_strand_id
1 'polypeptide(L)'
;MRYCLCLFATALVCLIAAEPHQTVSVRGKLSVREGQPATVETADHKLVTLEGDNVTRKVLADDRLNGFEIEARGHFTSPDRFAIDPSHTHSLLVRQNGRLKLISYWCDICSIRAYTPGPCVCCQRETTLDLLDPDKP
;
A
#
# COMPACT_ATOMS: atom_id res chain seq x y z
N MET A 1 37.12 -0.17 61.48
CA MET A 1 36.54 -0.80 60.27
C MET A 1 35.30 0.00 59.88
N ARG A 2 35.41 0.86 58.85
CA ARG A 2 34.33 1.75 58.36
C ARG A 2 33.72 1.10 57.12
N TYR A 3 32.49 0.62 57.24
CA TYR A 3 31.71 0.07 56.13
C TYR A 3 31.19 1.22 55.26
N CYS A 4 31.69 1.35 54.03
CA CYS A 4 31.09 2.18 52.99
C CYS A 4 30.09 1.33 52.21
N LEU A 5 28.80 1.47 52.53
CA LEU A 5 27.70 0.94 51.74
C LEU A 5 27.49 1.89 50.54
N CYS A 6 27.94 1.49 49.36
CA CYS A 6 27.57 2.15 48.11
C CYS A 6 26.25 1.56 47.60
N LEU A 7 25.16 2.33 47.75
CA LEU A 7 23.85 2.06 47.17
C LEU A 7 23.92 2.24 45.64
N PHE A 8 23.80 1.15 44.89
CA PHE A 8 23.58 1.19 43.45
C PHE A 8 22.11 1.49 43.16
N ALA A 9 21.82 2.70 42.65
CA ALA A 9 20.51 3.05 42.11
C ALA A 9 20.42 2.55 40.66
N THR A 10 19.60 1.53 40.40
CA THR A 10 19.30 1.04 39.07
C THR A 10 18.23 1.92 38.41
N ALA A 11 18.62 2.68 37.40
CA ALA A 11 17.69 3.45 36.57
C ALA A 11 16.90 2.49 35.64
N LEU A 12 15.59 2.40 35.86
CA LEU A 12 14.68 1.63 35.02
C LEU A 12 14.38 2.45 33.75
N VAL A 13 15.05 2.13 32.65
CA VAL A 13 14.75 2.71 31.32
C VAL A 13 13.50 2.02 30.78
N CYS A 14 12.37 2.72 30.76
CA CYS A 14 11.17 2.27 30.04
C CYS A 14 11.42 2.40 28.52
N LEU A 15 11.73 1.28 27.88
CA LEU A 15 11.64 1.15 26.42
C LEU A 15 10.16 1.19 26.04
N ILE A 16 9.73 2.30 25.44
CA ILE A 16 8.43 2.37 24.76
C ILE A 16 8.58 1.54 23.48
N ALA A 17 8.19 0.27 23.54
CA ALA A 17 8.01 -0.53 22.35
C ALA A 17 6.81 0.03 21.59
N ALA A 18 7.01 0.49 20.35
CA ALA A 18 5.91 0.80 19.45
C ALA A 18 5.08 -0.48 19.29
N GLU A 19 3.81 -0.45 19.71
CA GLU A 19 2.91 -1.56 19.49
C GLU A 19 2.79 -1.80 17.98
N PRO A 20 2.89 -3.05 17.51
CA PRO A 20 2.74 -3.35 16.10
C PRO A 20 1.36 -2.85 15.65
N HIS A 21 1.34 -1.94 14.69
CA HIS A 21 0.11 -1.41 14.12
C HIS A 21 -0.69 -2.59 13.56
N GLN A 22 -1.92 -2.78 14.03
CA GLN A 22 -2.78 -3.85 13.54
C GLN A 22 -3.12 -3.58 12.07
N THR A 23 -2.64 -4.45 11.17
CA THR A 23 -3.04 -4.41 9.76
C THR A 23 -4.54 -4.73 9.66
N VAL A 24 -5.28 -3.80 9.06
CA VAL A 24 -6.70 -3.92 8.71
C VAL A 24 -6.88 -3.77 7.20
N SER A 25 -8.10 -3.93 6.70
CA SER A 25 -8.42 -3.75 5.27
C SER A 25 -9.47 -2.66 5.07
N VAL A 26 -9.25 -1.81 4.07
CA VAL A 26 -10.24 -0.87 3.54
C VAL A 26 -10.67 -1.35 2.15
N ARG A 27 -11.97 -1.28 1.89
CA ARG A 27 -12.59 -1.71 0.63
C ARG A 27 -13.52 -0.64 0.12
N GLY A 28 -13.58 -0.50 -1.19
CA GLY A 28 -14.49 0.41 -1.86
C GLY A 28 -14.00 0.83 -3.23
N LYS A 29 -14.65 1.84 -3.79
CA LYS A 29 -14.38 2.33 -5.14
C LYS A 29 -13.23 3.32 -5.15
N LEU A 30 -12.19 3.02 -5.92
CA LEU A 30 -11.03 3.90 -6.09
C LEU A 30 -11.39 5.08 -7.01
N SER A 31 -11.04 6.29 -6.60
CA SER A 31 -11.05 7.50 -7.41
C SER A 31 -9.61 7.99 -7.61
N VAL A 32 -9.14 7.93 -8.86
CA VAL A 32 -7.85 8.50 -9.28
C VAL A 32 -8.14 9.69 -10.19
N ARG A 33 -7.58 10.85 -9.83
CA ARG A 33 -7.70 12.09 -10.61
C ARG A 33 -6.34 12.76 -10.67
N GLU A 34 -6.02 13.31 -11.84
CA GLU A 34 -4.75 13.98 -12.05
C GLU A 34 -4.52 15.11 -11.02
N GLY A 35 -3.34 15.11 -10.41
CA GLY A 35 -2.94 16.12 -9.41
C GLY A 35 -3.64 16.01 -8.05
N GLN A 36 -4.49 15.00 -7.82
CA GLN A 36 -5.17 14.80 -6.54
C GLN A 36 -4.70 13.51 -5.85
N PRO A 37 -4.73 13.45 -4.51
CA PRO A 37 -4.53 12.18 -3.80
C PRO A 37 -5.58 11.15 -4.21
N ALA A 38 -5.16 9.90 -4.38
CA ALA A 38 -6.08 8.80 -4.61
C ALA A 38 -6.96 8.59 -3.37
N THR A 39 -8.25 8.39 -3.60
CA THR A 39 -9.23 8.17 -2.53
C THR A 39 -10.01 6.89 -2.79
N VAL A 40 -10.43 6.23 -1.73
CA VAL A 40 -11.42 5.14 -1.79
C VAL A 40 -12.71 5.62 -1.16
N GLU A 41 -13.81 5.47 -1.88
CA GLU A 41 -15.17 5.63 -1.34
C GLU A 41 -15.63 4.28 -0.80
N THR A 42 -15.78 4.18 0.52
CA THR A 42 -16.21 2.96 1.20
C THR A 42 -17.71 2.71 1.01
N ALA A 43 -18.18 1.52 1.37
CA ALA A 43 -19.61 1.17 1.29
C ALA A 43 -20.53 2.06 2.16
N ASP A 44 -19.99 2.70 3.20
CA ASP A 44 -20.69 3.70 4.03
C ASP A 44 -20.48 5.15 3.54
N HIS A 45 -20.06 5.32 2.27
CA HIS A 45 -19.84 6.61 1.60
C HIS A 45 -18.80 7.52 2.26
N LYS A 46 -17.87 6.94 3.04
CA LYS A 46 -16.73 7.70 3.56
C LYS A 46 -15.63 7.74 2.50
N LEU A 47 -15.02 8.92 2.37
CA LEU A 47 -13.83 9.08 1.55
C LEU A 47 -12.60 8.90 2.42
N VAL A 48 -11.74 7.96 2.03
CA VAL A 48 -10.46 7.69 2.69
C VAL A 48 -9.34 7.96 1.70
N THR A 49 -8.41 8.84 2.06
CA THR A 49 -7.21 9.12 1.27
C THR A 49 -6.21 7.99 1.44
N LEU A 50 -5.68 7.49 0.33
CA LEU A 50 -4.72 6.39 0.31
C LEU A 50 -3.30 6.92 0.19
N GLU A 51 -2.42 6.40 1.04
CA GLU A 51 -1.00 6.71 1.05
C GLU A 51 -0.20 5.39 1.04
N GLY A 52 1.07 5.45 0.65
CA GLY A 52 1.93 4.27 0.61
C GLY A 52 3.34 4.60 0.19
N ASP A 53 4.15 3.56 -0.01
CA ASP A 53 5.52 3.69 -0.50
C ASP A 53 5.59 4.25 -1.94
N ASN A 54 6.81 4.41 -2.47
CA ASN A 54 7.02 4.98 -3.81
C ASN A 54 6.34 4.16 -4.91
N VAL A 55 6.34 2.82 -4.80
CA VAL A 55 5.68 1.94 -5.77
C VAL A 55 4.17 2.16 -5.71
N THR A 56 3.60 2.07 -4.51
CA THR A 56 2.17 2.25 -4.26
C THR A 56 1.69 3.62 -4.72
N ARG A 57 2.45 4.68 -4.45
CA ARG A 57 2.13 6.04 -4.93
C ARG A 57 2.07 6.13 -6.46
N LYS A 58 2.98 5.48 -7.18
CA LYS A 58 2.94 5.46 -8.66
C LYS A 58 1.74 4.68 -9.17
N VAL A 59 1.40 3.57 -8.53
CA VAL A 59 0.19 2.79 -8.85
C VAL A 59 -1.07 3.62 -8.59
N LEU A 60 -1.17 4.27 -7.45
CA LEU A 60 -2.31 5.14 -7.09
C LEU A 60 -2.45 6.39 -7.98
N ALA A 61 -1.44 6.72 -8.78
CA ALA A 61 -1.48 7.81 -9.76
C ALA A 61 -1.91 7.35 -11.17
N ASP A 62 -2.11 6.04 -11.40
CA ASP A 62 -2.51 5.49 -12.69
C ASP A 62 -4.03 5.66 -12.92
N ASP A 63 -4.41 6.48 -13.89
CA ASP A 63 -5.79 6.78 -14.23
C ASP A 63 -6.58 5.55 -14.72
N ARG A 64 -5.89 4.53 -15.24
CA ARG A 64 -6.49 3.26 -15.69
C ARG A 64 -7.11 2.48 -14.53
N LEU A 65 -6.72 2.77 -13.28
CA LEU A 65 -7.30 2.16 -12.08
C LEU A 65 -8.53 2.92 -11.55
N ASN A 66 -8.84 4.09 -12.10
CA ASN A 66 -9.98 4.87 -11.67
C ASN A 66 -11.29 4.08 -11.82
N GLY A 67 -12.08 4.03 -10.75
CA GLY A 67 -13.37 3.36 -10.70
C GLY A 67 -13.32 1.86 -10.39
N PHE A 68 -12.15 1.25 -10.24
CA PHE A 68 -12.06 -0.12 -9.73
C PHE A 68 -12.52 -0.20 -8.27
N GLU A 69 -13.22 -1.27 -7.93
CA GLU A 69 -13.33 -1.70 -6.54
C GLU A 69 -11.97 -2.23 -6.08
N ILE A 70 -11.50 -1.81 -4.91
CA ILE A 70 -10.21 -2.22 -4.36
C ILE A 70 -10.32 -2.86 -2.99
N GLU A 71 -9.25 -3.55 -2.62
CA GLU A 71 -8.95 -3.97 -1.26
C GLU A 71 -7.52 -3.53 -0.92
N ALA A 72 -7.40 -2.62 0.04
CA ALA A 72 -6.14 -2.09 0.53
C ALA A 72 -5.91 -2.56 1.97
N ARG A 73 -4.76 -3.19 2.24
CA ARG A 73 -4.32 -3.61 3.58
C ARG A 73 -3.30 -2.63 4.13
N GLY A 74 -3.41 -2.33 5.42
CA GLY A 74 -2.61 -1.30 6.04
C GLY A 74 -3.20 -0.83 7.37
N HIS A 75 -2.95 0.42 7.72
CA HIS A 75 -3.43 1.01 8.96
C HIS A 75 -3.87 2.47 8.74
N PHE A 76 -4.83 2.92 9.55
CA PHE A 76 -5.23 4.32 9.56
C PHE A 76 -4.19 5.18 10.26
N THR A 77 -3.76 6.26 9.62
CA THR A 77 -2.93 7.31 10.24
C THR A 77 -3.79 8.45 10.80
N SER A 78 -5.03 8.54 10.33
CA SER A 78 -6.12 9.37 10.86
C SER A 78 -7.46 8.81 10.33
N PRO A 79 -8.64 9.26 10.81
CA PRO A 79 -9.93 8.69 10.41
C PRO A 79 -10.21 8.70 8.89
N ASP A 80 -9.61 9.63 8.15
CA ASP A 80 -9.76 9.83 6.70
C ASP A 80 -8.48 9.55 5.90
N ARG A 81 -7.44 8.98 6.53
CA ARG A 81 -6.17 8.62 5.85
C ARG A 81 -5.71 7.22 6.20
N PHE A 82 -5.35 6.48 5.17
CA PHE A 82 -4.95 5.08 5.26
C PHE A 82 -3.59 4.86 4.61
N ALA A 83 -2.62 4.44 5.41
CA ALA A 83 -1.31 4.04 4.93
C ALA A 83 -1.38 2.56 4.53
N ILE A 84 -1.21 2.28 3.25
CA ILE A 84 -1.14 0.93 2.70
C ILE A 84 0.21 0.33 3.10
N ASP A 85 0.18 -0.93 3.52
CA ASP A 85 1.39 -1.69 3.86
C ASP A 85 2.33 -1.79 2.65
N PRO A 86 3.65 -2.01 2.86
CA PRO A 86 4.66 -1.97 1.79
C PRO A 86 4.30 -2.80 0.57
N SER A 87 4.60 -2.31 -0.64
CA SER A 87 4.09 -2.88 -1.90
C SER A 87 4.49 -4.35 -2.12
N HIS A 88 5.65 -4.76 -1.61
CA HIS A 88 6.14 -6.14 -1.67
C HIS A 88 5.30 -7.14 -0.87
N THR A 89 4.35 -6.67 -0.06
CA THR A 89 3.37 -7.48 0.69
C THR A 89 2.06 -7.69 -0.08
N HIS A 90 1.96 -7.20 -1.32
CA HIS A 90 0.77 -7.29 -2.18
C HIS A 90 -0.50 -6.73 -1.50
N SER A 91 -0.35 -5.59 -0.84
CA SER A 91 -1.38 -5.00 0.02
C SER A 91 -2.35 -4.05 -0.69
N LEU A 92 -2.25 -3.90 -2.02
CA LEU A 92 -3.24 -3.21 -2.84
C LEU A 92 -3.68 -4.13 -3.97
N LEU A 93 -4.96 -4.49 -3.96
CA LEU A 93 -5.58 -5.39 -4.92
C LEU A 93 -6.81 -4.71 -5.53
N VAL A 94 -7.11 -5.01 -6.78
CA VAL A 94 -8.38 -4.62 -7.42
C VAL A 94 -9.32 -5.81 -7.50
N ARG A 95 -10.62 -5.56 -7.54
CA ARG A 95 -11.63 -6.58 -7.80
C ARG A 95 -12.05 -6.53 -9.27
N GLN A 96 -11.89 -7.66 -9.96
CA GLN A 96 -12.36 -7.84 -11.33
C GLN A 96 -13.12 -9.16 -11.43
N ASN A 97 -14.36 -9.11 -11.92
CA ASN A 97 -15.25 -10.27 -12.04
C ASN A 97 -15.38 -11.04 -10.71
N GLY A 98 -15.58 -10.31 -9.62
CA GLY A 98 -15.75 -10.87 -8.28
C GLY A 98 -14.49 -11.40 -7.60
N ARG A 99 -13.33 -11.42 -8.29
CA ARG A 99 -12.06 -11.93 -7.75
C ARG A 99 -11.08 -10.80 -7.49
N LEU A 100 -10.27 -10.95 -6.44
CA LEU A 100 -9.14 -10.06 -6.20
C LEU A 100 -8.04 -10.34 -7.22
N LYS A 101 -7.42 -9.27 -7.70
CA LYS A 101 -6.34 -9.29 -8.66
C LYS A 101 -5.21 -8.39 -8.19
N LEU A 102 -3.99 -8.89 -8.34
CA LEU A 102 -2.78 -8.11 -8.12
C LEU A 102 -2.58 -7.17 -9.31
N ILE A 103 -2.32 -5.91 -9.01
CA ILE A 103 -2.01 -4.88 -10.01
C ILE A 103 -0.57 -5.08 -10.47
N SER A 104 -0.39 -5.23 -11.77
CA SER A 104 0.92 -5.32 -12.41
C SER A 104 0.87 -4.62 -13.77
N TYR A 105 2.01 -4.60 -14.46
CA TYR A 105 2.16 -3.98 -15.77
C TYR A 105 2.98 -4.88 -16.68
N TRP A 106 2.56 -5.00 -17.92
CA TRP A 106 3.18 -5.88 -18.90
C TRP A 106 3.66 -5.10 -20.12
N CYS A 107 4.83 -5.49 -20.64
CA CYS A 107 5.30 -5.07 -21.95
C CYS A 107 5.18 -6.24 -22.92
N ASP A 108 4.30 -6.10 -23.91
CA ASP A 108 4.08 -7.10 -24.97
C ASP A 108 5.30 -7.29 -25.88
N ILE A 109 6.05 -6.21 -26.14
CA ILE A 109 7.25 -6.24 -27.00
C ILE A 109 8.41 -7.01 -26.35
N CYS A 110 8.73 -6.69 -25.10
CA CYS A 110 9.87 -7.29 -24.41
C CYS A 110 9.50 -8.54 -23.61
N SER A 111 8.19 -8.82 -23.46
CA SER A 111 7.69 -9.91 -22.64
C SER A 111 8.21 -9.85 -21.20
N ILE A 112 8.19 -8.65 -20.61
CA ILE A 112 8.63 -8.42 -19.23
C ILE A 112 7.54 -7.74 -18.40
N ARG A 113 7.63 -7.93 -17.09
CA ARG A 113 6.73 -7.39 -16.09
C ARG A 113 7.34 -6.23 -15.32
N ALA A 114 6.50 -5.27 -14.96
CA ALA A 114 6.81 -4.19 -14.03
C ALA A 114 5.72 -4.10 -12.94
N TYR A 115 6.04 -3.40 -11.84
CA TYR A 115 5.15 -3.18 -10.70
C TYR A 115 4.77 -1.70 -10.50
N THR A 116 5.24 -0.84 -11.39
CA THR A 116 4.84 0.56 -11.49
C THR A 116 4.45 0.85 -12.94
N PRO A 117 3.46 1.72 -13.18
CA PRO A 117 3.11 2.15 -14.53
C PRO A 117 4.26 2.95 -15.17
N GLY A 118 4.19 3.12 -16.49
CA GLY A 118 5.14 3.91 -17.27
C GLY A 118 5.86 3.11 -18.36
N PRO A 119 6.88 3.75 -18.99
CA PRO A 119 7.66 3.16 -20.06
C PRO A 119 8.44 1.92 -19.62
N CYS A 120 8.44 0.90 -20.48
CA CYS A 120 9.28 -0.28 -20.34
C CYS A 120 10.76 0.10 -20.38
N VAL A 121 11.55 -0.37 -19.41
CA VAL A 121 12.98 -0.06 -19.31
C VAL A 121 13.80 -0.52 -20.53
N CYS A 122 13.33 -1.54 -21.25
CA CYS A 122 14.05 -2.11 -22.40
C CYS A 122 13.71 -1.40 -23.71
N CYS A 123 12.42 -1.31 -24.07
CA CYS A 123 12.00 -0.77 -25.37
C CYS A 123 11.39 0.64 -25.30
N GLN A 124 11.26 1.22 -24.11
CA GLN A 124 10.67 2.54 -23.86
C GLN A 124 9.20 2.70 -24.28
N ARG A 125 8.51 1.61 -24.68
CA ARG A 125 7.07 1.60 -24.92
C ARG A 125 6.29 1.60 -23.61
N GLU A 126 5.17 2.29 -23.57
CA GLU A 126 4.28 2.29 -22.39
C GLU A 126 3.79 0.88 -22.06
N THR A 127 3.91 0.50 -20.79
CA THR A 127 3.40 -0.80 -20.31
C THR A 127 1.89 -0.76 -20.16
N THR A 128 1.23 -1.90 -20.38
CA THR A 128 -0.22 -2.03 -20.21
C THR A 128 -0.54 -2.52 -18.81
N LEU A 129 -1.62 -2.00 -18.20
CA LEU A 129 -2.18 -2.55 -16.96
C LEU A 129 -2.47 -4.05 -17.16
N ASP A 130 -1.95 -4.86 -16.25
CA ASP A 130 -2.10 -6.31 -16.23
C ASP A 130 -2.59 -6.75 -14.84
N LEU A 131 -3.62 -7.59 -14.80
CA LEU A 131 -4.30 -7.97 -13.57
C LEU A 131 -4.14 -9.46 -13.30
N LEU A 132 -3.31 -9.78 -12.32
CA LEU A 132 -2.90 -11.15 -12.03
C LEU A 132 -3.77 -11.81 -10.99
N ASP A 133 -3.91 -13.13 -11.08
CA ASP A 133 -4.46 -13.92 -9.99
C ASP A 133 -3.41 -14.02 -8.88
N PRO A 134 -3.65 -13.51 -7.66
CA PRO A 134 -2.64 -13.53 -6.60
C PRO A 134 -2.27 -14.97 -6.17
N ASP A 135 -3.16 -15.94 -6.42
CA ASP A 135 -2.98 -17.34 -6.06
C ASP A 135 -2.35 -18.19 -7.18
N LYS A 136 -2.04 -17.59 -8.35
CA LYS A 136 -1.41 -18.28 -9.47
C LYS A 136 -0.14 -17.53 -9.91
N PRO A 137 1.06 -18.08 -9.63
CA PRO A 137 2.33 -17.48 -10.05
C PRO A 137 2.51 -17.48 -11.57
#